data_AF-A0A2P2CCK3-F1
#
_entry.id   AF-A0A2P2CCK3-F1
#
_cell.length_a   1.000
_cell.length_b   1.000
_cell.length_c   1.000
_cell.angle_alpha   90.00
_cell.angle_beta   90.00
_cell.angle_gamma   90.00
#
_symmetry.space_group_name_H-M   'P 1'
#
loop_
_entity.id
_entity.type
_entity.pdbx_description
1 polymer ?
#
loop_
_entity_poly.entity_id
_entity_poly.type
_entity_poly.pdbx_seq_one_letter_code
_entity_poly.pdbx_strand_id
1 'polypeptide(L)'
;MPSMLIDPSYAQLSHLAGQQVDAMVEGGCVRLWLEHVSTPATFADLSSFTVRLTGPVDQPLIPGVQLLSSERGDFVLMLEAVAADIRHLHYEAFLVESPDRATAA
;
A
#
# COMPACT_ATOMS: atom_id res chain seq x y z
N MET A 1 15.97 -6.61 -13.32
CA MET A 1 15.09 -5.65 -14.00
C MET A 1 15.06 -4.41 -13.13
N PRO A 2 15.30 -3.18 -13.64
CA PRO A 2 15.08 -1.99 -12.83
C PRO A 2 13.59 -1.93 -12.48
N SER A 3 13.26 -1.95 -11.19
CA SER A 3 11.90 -1.82 -10.73
C SER A 3 11.38 -0.44 -11.12
N MET A 4 10.24 -0.40 -11.83
CA MET A 4 9.59 0.87 -12.15
C MET A 4 8.91 1.36 -10.88
N LEU A 5 9.23 2.59 -10.44
CA LEU A 5 8.49 3.27 -9.40
C LEU A 5 7.11 3.65 -9.97
N ILE A 6 6.06 3.20 -9.29
CA ILE A 6 4.68 3.39 -9.70
C ILE A 6 3.95 4.19 -8.62
N ASP A 7 3.25 5.25 -9.04
CA ASP A 7 2.29 5.91 -8.16
C ASP A 7 1.13 4.94 -7.86
N PRO A 8 0.64 4.90 -6.62
CA PRO A 8 -0.45 4.01 -6.25
C PRO A 8 -1.71 4.23 -7.11
N SER A 9 -2.23 3.14 -7.67
CA SER A 9 -3.50 3.09 -8.41
C SER A 9 -4.40 2.01 -7.83
N TYR A 10 -5.71 2.26 -7.81
CA TYR A 10 -6.67 1.28 -7.30
C TYR A 10 -6.62 -0.02 -8.12
N ALA A 11 -6.56 0.07 -9.44
CA ALA A 11 -6.56 -1.10 -10.32
C ALA A 11 -5.37 -2.03 -10.01
N GLN A 12 -4.19 -1.45 -9.76
CA GLN A 12 -2.99 -2.22 -9.46
C GLN A 12 -3.00 -2.81 -8.05
N LEU A 13 -3.37 -2.01 -7.05
CA LEU A 13 -3.36 -2.43 -5.65
C LEU A 13 -4.49 -3.41 -5.32
N SER A 14 -5.67 -3.25 -5.94
CA SER A 14 -6.80 -4.18 -5.73
C SER A 14 -6.48 -5.60 -6.18
N HIS A 15 -5.65 -5.78 -7.23
CA HIS A 15 -5.16 -7.10 -7.63
C HIS A 15 -4.22 -7.74 -6.61
N LEU A 16 -3.57 -6.95 -5.75
CA LEU A 16 -2.67 -7.41 -4.70
C LEU A 16 -3.40 -7.67 -3.37
N ALA A 17 -4.70 -7.37 -3.28
CA ALA A 17 -5.48 -7.66 -2.08
C ALA A 17 -5.48 -9.16 -1.78
N GLY A 18 -5.19 -9.49 -0.52
CA GLY A 18 -4.97 -10.85 -0.05
C GLY A 18 -3.58 -11.42 -0.35
N GLN A 19 -2.62 -10.61 -0.81
CA GLN A 19 -1.26 -11.04 -1.12
C GLN A 19 -0.22 -10.40 -0.18
N GLN A 20 1.00 -10.95 -0.21
CA GLN A 20 2.14 -10.39 0.51
C GLN A 20 2.88 -9.36 -0.34
N VAL A 21 3.28 -8.26 0.28
CA VAL A 21 4.13 -7.22 -0.29
C VAL A 21 5.31 -6.97 0.66
N ASP A 22 6.45 -6.58 0.11
CA ASP A 22 7.66 -6.34 0.89
C ASP A 22 7.86 -4.83 1.07
N ALA A 23 7.86 -4.35 2.30
CA ALA A 23 8.21 -2.97 2.64
C ALA A 23 9.72 -2.84 2.83
N MET A 24 10.37 -1.97 2.06
CA MET A 24 11.81 -1.74 2.16
C MET A 24 12.11 -0.82 3.36
N VAL A 25 12.95 -1.28 4.28
CA VAL A 25 13.36 -0.52 5.48
C VAL A 25 14.87 -0.46 5.62
N GLU A 26 15.37 0.40 6.51
CA GLU A 26 16.78 0.39 6.88
C GLU A 26 17.15 -0.97 7.47
N GLY A 27 18.04 -1.70 6.78
CA GLY A 27 18.53 -3.00 7.22
C GLY A 27 17.79 -4.22 6.68
N GLY A 28 16.76 -4.07 5.83
CA GLY A 28 16.11 -5.22 5.18
C GLY A 28 14.75 -4.94 4.57
N CYS A 29 13.91 -5.96 4.49
CA CYS A 29 12.51 -5.84 4.11
C CYS A 29 11.61 -6.44 5.20
N VAL A 30 10.46 -5.81 5.41
CA VAL A 30 9.38 -6.33 6.26
C VAL A 30 8.26 -6.81 5.36
N ARG A 31 7.84 -8.06 5.55
CA ARG A 31 6.74 -8.62 4.79
C ARG A 31 5.40 -8.23 5.40
N LEU A 32 4.56 -7.58 4.60
CA LEU A 32 3.21 -7.16 4.95
C LEU A 32 2.19 -7.95 4.15
N TRP A 33 1.03 -8.21 4.73
CA TRP A 33 -0.16 -8.64 4.00
C TRP A 33 -0.96 -7.41 3.60
N LEU A 34 -1.23 -7.25 2.31
CA LEU A 34 -2.22 -6.29 1.84
C LEU A 34 -3.60 -6.92 2.04
N GLU A 35 -4.29 -6.53 3.10
CA GLU A 35 -5.52 -7.19 3.51
C GLU A 35 -6.73 -6.69 2.74
N HIS A 36 -6.75 -5.39 2.48
CA HIS A 36 -7.92 -4.73 1.94
C HIS A 36 -7.54 -3.49 1.15
N VAL A 37 -8.25 -3.28 0.04
CA VAL A 37 -8.33 -2.00 -0.67
C VAL A 37 -9.79 -1.64 -0.70
N SER A 38 -10.16 -0.48 -0.16
CA SER A 38 -11.56 -0.05 -0.18
C SER A 38 -12.01 0.20 -1.61
N THR A 39 -13.31 0.07 -1.86
CA THR A 39 -13.92 0.57 -3.09
C THR A 39 -13.62 2.07 -3.22
N PRO A 40 -13.21 2.57 -4.41
CA PRO A 40 -12.97 3.99 -4.59
C PRO A 40 -14.24 4.81 -4.42
N ALA A 41 -14.13 5.92 -3.70
CA ALA A 41 -15.13 6.97 -3.64
C ALA A 41 -14.69 8.14 -4.54
N THR A 42 -15.53 8.51 -5.49
CA THR A 42 -15.24 9.58 -6.45
C THR A 42 -15.89 10.90 -6.02
N PHE A 43 -15.11 11.98 -5.98
CA PHE A 43 -15.58 13.34 -5.72
C PHE A 43 -14.78 14.34 -6.54
N ALA A 44 -15.48 15.25 -7.25
CA ALA A 44 -14.86 16.28 -8.09
C ALA A 44 -13.78 15.71 -9.03
N ASP A 45 -14.14 14.63 -9.74
CA ASP A 45 -13.28 13.86 -10.66
C ASP A 45 -12.07 13.16 -10.03
N LEU A 46 -11.86 13.26 -8.72
CA LEU A 46 -10.83 12.51 -8.00
C LEU A 46 -11.41 11.23 -7.41
N SER A 47 -10.69 10.12 -7.55
CA SER A 47 -11.05 8.86 -6.90
C SER A 47 -10.18 8.64 -5.67
N SER A 48 -10.79 8.38 -4.52
CA SER A 48 -10.07 8.15 -3.27
C SER A 48 -10.37 6.77 -2.70
N PHE A 49 -9.38 6.13 -2.09
CA PHE A 49 -9.51 4.81 -1.48
C PHE A 49 -8.51 4.64 -0.35
N THR A 50 -8.77 3.67 0.52
CA THR A 50 -7.86 3.28 1.59
C THR A 50 -7.28 1.90 1.35
N VAL A 51 -6.05 1.69 1.80
CA VAL A 51 -5.40 0.39 1.81
C VAL A 51 -5.10 0.02 3.24
N ARG A 52 -5.38 -1.23 3.61
CA ARG A 52 -5.00 -1.80 4.90
C ARG A 52 -3.90 -2.82 4.71
N LEU A 53 -2.81 -2.65 5.46
CA LEU A 53 -1.66 -3.52 5.48
C LEU A 53 -1.44 -4.06 6.89
N THR A 54 -1.04 -5.32 7.00
CA THR A 54 -0.74 -5.93 8.30
C THR A 54 0.64 -6.57 8.28
N GLY A 55 1.46 -6.21 9.24
CA GLY A 55 2.80 -6.75 9.45
C GLY A 55 2.95 -7.41 10.81
N PRO A 56 4.08 -8.09 11.06
CA PRO A 56 4.37 -8.66 12.36
C PRO A 56 4.76 -7.57 13.38
N VAL A 57 4.45 -7.77 14.65
CA VAL A 57 4.72 -6.79 15.72
C VAL A 57 6.20 -6.66 16.09
N ASP A 58 7.01 -7.69 15.80
CA ASP A 58 8.44 -7.72 16.11
C ASP A 58 9.31 -6.95 15.10
N GLN A 59 8.74 -6.56 13.96
CA GLN A 59 9.38 -5.76 12.92
C GLN A 59 8.46 -4.57 12.55
N PRO A 60 8.26 -3.62 13.47
CA PRO A 60 7.43 -2.46 13.22
C PRO A 60 8.01 -1.58 12.11
N LEU A 61 7.13 -1.05 11.27
CA LEU A 61 7.46 0.01 10.34
C LEU A 61 7.31 1.36 11.03
N ILE A 62 8.20 2.29 10.70
CA ILE A 62 8.05 3.69 11.09
C ILE A 62 6.97 4.31 10.19
N PRO A 63 5.89 4.90 10.75
CA PRO A 63 4.90 5.61 9.94
C PRO A 63 5.53 6.69 9.07
N GLY A 64 5.02 6.86 7.85
CA GLY A 64 5.60 7.74 6.85
C GLY A 64 5.56 7.16 5.45
N VAL A 65 6.33 7.75 4.55
CA VAL A 65 6.45 7.29 3.16
C VAL A 65 7.25 5.99 3.11
N GLN A 66 6.63 4.94 2.61
CA GLN A 66 7.21 3.60 2.48
C GLN A 66 7.21 3.15 1.03
N LEU A 67 8.29 2.47 0.63
CA LEU A 67 8.39 1.78 -0.64
C LEU A 67 7.94 0.33 -0.45
N LEU A 68 6.84 -0.05 -1.11
CA LEU A 68 6.32 -1.40 -1.12
C LEU A 68 6.62 -2.07 -2.46
N SER A 69 7.34 -3.17 -2.43
CA SER A 69 7.69 -3.97 -3.59
C SER A 69 6.79 -5.19 -3.74
N SER A 70 6.41 -5.50 -4.98
CA SER A 70 5.68 -6.70 -5.37
C SER A 70 6.11 -7.16 -6.77
N GLU A 71 5.59 -8.31 -7.22
CA GLU A 71 5.77 -8.76 -8.60
C GLU A 71 5.19 -7.80 -9.66
N ARG A 72 4.25 -6.92 -9.27
CA ARG A 72 3.63 -5.94 -10.17
C ARG A 72 4.38 -4.60 -10.26
N GLY A 73 5.40 -4.42 -9.43
CA GLY A 73 6.18 -3.19 -9.34
C GLY A 73 6.32 -2.67 -7.92
N ASP A 74 6.96 -1.51 -7.82
CA ASP A 74 7.24 -0.81 -6.57
C ASP A 74 6.29 0.37 -6.40
N PHE A 75 5.62 0.44 -5.26
CA PHE A 75 4.61 1.43 -4.91
C PHE A 75 5.09 2.32 -3.77
N VAL A 76 4.87 3.62 -3.89
CA VAL A 76 5.19 4.57 -2.82
C VAL A 76 3.91 4.94 -2.08
N LEU A 77 3.76 4.48 -0.83
CA LEU A 77 2.57 4.73 0.00
C LEU A 77 2.94 5.51 1.26
N MET A 78 2.04 6.39 1.71
CA MET A 78 2.10 6.97 3.05
C MET A 78 1.38 6.05 4.03
N LEU A 79 2.11 5.42 4.96
CA LEU A 79 1.54 4.54 5.98
C LEU A 79 1.33 5.26 7.30
N GLU A 80 0.18 5.06 7.92
CA GLU A 80 -0.12 5.41 9.30
C GLU A 80 -0.36 4.13 10.11
N ALA A 81 0.20 4.02 11.31
CA ALA A 81 -0.10 2.92 12.21
C ALA A 81 -1.44 3.18 12.91
N VAL A 82 -2.40 2.26 12.75
CA VAL A 82 -3.78 2.46 13.23
C VAL A 82 -4.16 1.54 14.38
N ALA A 83 -3.59 0.34 14.44
CA ALA A 83 -3.86 -0.62 15.50
C ALA A 83 -2.70 -1.59 15.69
N ALA A 84 -2.60 -2.13 16.90
CA ALA A 84 -1.66 -3.19 17.25
C ALA A 84 -2.39 -4.26 18.07
N ASP A 85 -2.11 -5.53 17.78
CA ASP A 85 -2.46 -6.65 18.63
C ASP A 85 -1.19 -7.35 19.15
N ILE A 86 -1.35 -8.52 19.79
CA ILE A 86 -0.23 -9.26 20.40
C ILE A 86 0.79 -9.78 19.36
N ARG A 87 0.38 -9.95 18.10
CA ARG A 87 1.15 -10.57 17.03
C ARG A 87 1.36 -9.66 15.82
N HIS A 88 0.49 -8.68 15.61
CA HIS A 88 0.44 -7.91 14.39
C HIS A 88 0.31 -6.41 14.63
N LEU A 89 0.81 -5.65 13.65
CA LEU A 89 0.62 -4.22 13.49
C LEU A 89 -0.17 -3.96 12.22
N HIS A 90 -1.20 -3.13 12.35
CA HIS A 90 -2.05 -2.71 11.25
C HIS A 90 -1.71 -1.29 10.85
N TYR A 91 -1.56 -1.11 9.54
CA TYR A 91 -1.28 0.15 8.89
C TYR A 91 -2.40 0.49 7.92
N GLU A 92 -2.70 1.77 7.78
CA GLU A 92 -3.58 2.29 6.75
C GLU A 92 -2.88 3.36 5.92
N ALA A 93 -3.27 3.43 4.64
CA ALA A 93 -2.85 4.48 3.72
C ALA A 93 -4.08 5.04 3.02
N PHE A 94 -4.23 6.37 3.00
CA PHE A 94 -5.24 7.07 2.20
C PHE A 94 -4.62 7.50 0.88
N LEU A 95 -5.28 7.15 -0.22
CA LEU A 95 -4.77 7.32 -1.57
C LEU A 95 -5.79 8.07 -2.43
N VAL A 96 -5.28 8.93 -3.31
CA VAL A 96 -6.09 9.69 -4.28
C VAL A 96 -5.49 9.45 -5.67
N GLU A 97 -6.34 9.01 -6.59
CA GLU A 97 -6.03 8.78 -7.99
C GLU A 97 -6.75 9.82 -8.86
N SER A 98 -5.97 10.46 -9.75
CA SER A 98 -6.51 11.41 -10.73
C SER A 98 -7.15 10.67 -11.91
N PRO A 99 -8.23 11.23 -12.50
CA PRO A 99 -9.06 10.56 -13.51
C PRO A 99 -8.33 10.26 -14.81
N ASP A 100 -7.31 11.07 -15.16
CA ASP A 100 -6.46 10.85 -16.34
C ASP A 100 -5.64 9.54 -16.30
N ARG A 101 -5.58 8.85 -15.15
CA ARG A 101 -4.86 7.58 -14.98
C ARG A 101 -5.75 6.35 -14.95
N ALA A 102 -7.04 6.47 -14.66
CA ALA A 102 -7.97 5.35 -14.65
C ALA A 102 -8.18 4.71 -16.04
N THR A 103 -7.74 5.38 -17.11
CA THR A 103 -7.86 4.96 -18.52
C THR A 103 -6.54 4.57 -19.18
N ALA A 104 -5.41 4.60 -18.46
CA ALA A 104 -4.07 4.33 -19.03
C ALA A 104 -3.55 2.89 -18.76
N ALA A 105 -4.39 2.00 -18.20
CA ALA A 105 -4.06 0.60 -17.93
C ALA A 105 -4.73 -0.36 -18.93
#